data_AF-A0A2V8IGK4-F1
#
_entry.id   AF-A0A2V8IGK4-F1
#
_cell.length_a   1.000
_cell.length_b   1.000
_cell.length_c   1.000
_cell.angle_alpha   90.00
_cell.angle_beta   90.00
_cell.angle_gamma   90.00
#
_symmetry.space_group_name_H-M   'P 1'
#
loop_
_entity.id
_entity.type
_entity.pdbx_description
1 polymer ?
#
loop_
_entity_poly.entity_id
_entity_poly.type
_entity_poly.pdbx_seq_one_letter_code
_entity_poly.pdbx_strand_id
1 'polypeptide(L)'
;ALIFDRFAPQTPPSKPALILGVLGVPRVSWLPAPQELVQKPAITFWSTSHPIMQHVPGGELSIESANRIDSQSFAVVAGSKETPLIMVSDKPRRVMLTFDLSSSNFPLKSGFPIFMENVLAWFNREQVALNHSPGIVELALPDAQVRDGDGKSIPSDRQLGKTVFSANEPGLYSAAQDDNFVHIAVNLANPDLSNINRSIFTSTATVPRRSAWFHRELWFYMLLSAVVLLGIEWFTYQRGITL
;
A
#
# COMPACT_ATOMS: atom_id res chain seq x y z
N ALA A 1 7.53 -9.14 -6.99
CA ALA A 1 7.84 -9.95 -5.80
C ALA A 1 7.62 -11.42 -6.10
N LEU A 2 8.27 -12.32 -5.37
CA LEU A 2 8.07 -13.78 -5.45
C LEU A 2 7.25 -14.24 -4.24
N ILE A 3 6.42 -15.27 -4.42
CA ILE A 3 5.65 -15.88 -3.33
C ILE A 3 5.96 -17.36 -3.33
N PHE A 4 6.37 -17.88 -2.18
CA PHE A 4 6.63 -19.29 -1.96
C PHE A 4 5.70 -19.81 -0.87
N ASP A 5 5.00 -20.89 -1.16
CA ASP A 5 4.15 -21.60 -0.21
C ASP A 5 4.77 -22.97 0.08
N ARG A 6 5.14 -23.20 1.34
CA ARG A 6 5.82 -24.42 1.82
C ARG A 6 7.06 -24.82 1.03
N PHE A 7 7.73 -23.83 0.47
CA PHE A 7 8.92 -24.03 -0.36
C PHE A 7 9.94 -22.94 -0.12
N ALA A 8 11.23 -23.29 -0.23
CA ALA A 8 12.31 -22.32 -0.31
C ALA A 8 13.35 -22.79 -1.33
N PRO A 9 13.74 -21.93 -2.31
CA PRO A 9 14.82 -22.27 -3.23
C PRO A 9 16.16 -22.40 -2.52
N GLN A 10 17.07 -23.23 -3.05
CA GLN A 10 18.42 -23.39 -2.48
C GLN A 10 19.22 -22.09 -2.51
N THR A 11 19.08 -21.31 -3.59
CA THR A 11 19.67 -19.98 -3.71
C THR A 11 18.70 -18.91 -3.20
N PRO A 12 19.17 -17.94 -2.40
CA PRO A 12 18.32 -16.86 -1.93
C PRO A 12 17.80 -16.03 -3.12
N PRO A 13 16.50 -15.71 -3.18
CA PRO A 13 15.98 -14.82 -4.22
C PRO A 13 16.59 -13.43 -4.08
N SER A 14 16.97 -12.84 -5.23
CA SER A 14 17.44 -11.45 -5.33
C SER A 14 16.30 -10.43 -5.25
N LYS A 15 15.09 -10.85 -5.66
CA LYS A 15 13.87 -10.03 -5.60
C LYS A 15 13.15 -10.17 -4.25
N PRO A 16 12.32 -9.18 -3.87
CA PRO A 16 11.50 -9.29 -2.67
C PRO A 16 10.63 -10.55 -2.66
N ALA A 17 10.54 -11.24 -1.52
CA ALA A 17 9.89 -12.54 -1.42
C ALA A 17 9.02 -12.71 -0.16
N LEU A 18 7.82 -13.26 -0.34
CA LEU A 18 6.94 -13.73 0.74
C LEU A 18 7.06 -15.25 0.86
N ILE A 19 7.39 -15.73 2.05
CA ILE A 19 7.46 -17.16 2.39
C ILE A 19 6.31 -17.48 3.33
N LEU A 20 5.39 -18.32 2.87
CA LEU A 20 4.22 -18.80 3.59
C LEU A 20 4.46 -20.24 4.01
N GLY A 21 4.39 -20.50 5.31
CA GLY A 21 4.55 -21.86 5.83
C GLY A 21 5.99 -22.36 5.68
N VAL A 22 6.64 -22.56 6.82
CA VAL A 22 8.01 -23.09 6.87
C VAL A 22 8.03 -24.56 7.28
N LEU A 23 6.84 -25.15 7.44
CA LEU A 23 6.67 -26.56 7.74
C LEU A 23 7.05 -27.40 6.51
N GLY A 24 8.04 -28.28 6.67
CA GLY A 24 8.52 -29.13 5.59
C GLY A 24 9.41 -28.43 4.55
N VAL A 25 9.72 -27.14 4.74
CA VAL A 25 10.68 -26.43 3.88
C VAL A 25 12.08 -27.04 4.07
N PRO A 26 12.78 -27.42 2.99
CA PRO A 26 14.13 -27.93 3.07
C PRO A 26 15.06 -26.94 3.81
N ARG A 27 16.00 -27.46 4.60
CA ARG A 27 16.99 -26.60 5.26
C ARG A 27 17.83 -25.87 4.21
N VAL A 28 17.68 -24.56 4.15
CA VAL A 28 18.46 -23.67 3.29
C VAL A 28 19.27 -22.70 4.15
N SER A 29 20.47 -22.35 3.72
CA SER A 29 21.42 -21.54 4.52
C SER A 29 20.97 -20.11 4.77
N TRP A 30 20.03 -19.60 3.98
CA TRP A 30 19.57 -18.21 4.03
C TRP A 30 18.25 -18.02 4.79
N LEU A 31 17.66 -19.09 5.33
CA LEU A 31 16.52 -19.04 6.24
C LEU A 31 16.89 -19.66 7.60
N PRO A 32 16.32 -19.14 8.71
CA PRO A 32 16.44 -19.80 9.99
C PRO A 32 15.93 -21.23 9.97
N ALA A 33 16.64 -22.15 10.60
CA ALA A 33 16.23 -23.55 10.67
C ALA A 33 15.06 -23.72 11.64
N PRO A 34 13.94 -24.34 11.22
CA PRO A 34 12.87 -24.73 12.14
C PRO A 34 13.39 -25.79 13.11
N GLN A 35 13.06 -25.62 14.40
CA GLN A 35 13.42 -26.55 15.47
C GLN A 35 12.26 -27.50 15.77
N GLU A 36 11.39 -27.09 16.70
CA GLU A 36 10.24 -27.86 17.18
C GLU A 36 8.94 -27.16 16.81
N LEU A 37 7.84 -27.93 16.78
CA LEU A 37 6.52 -27.38 16.55
C LEU A 37 5.93 -26.84 17.86
N VAL A 38 5.52 -25.57 17.85
CA VAL A 38 4.75 -24.94 18.93
C VAL A 38 3.28 -25.09 18.62
N GLN A 39 2.55 -25.75 19.51
CA GLN A 39 1.10 -25.94 19.42
C GLN A 39 0.36 -24.73 19.98
N LYS A 40 -0.66 -24.25 19.28
CA LYS A 40 -1.55 -23.14 19.66
C LYS A 40 -0.80 -21.95 20.26
N PRO A 41 0.18 -21.35 19.55
CA PRO A 41 0.96 -20.23 20.06
C PRO A 41 0.05 -19.03 20.37
N ALA A 42 0.13 -18.51 21.59
CA ALA A 42 -0.62 -17.32 21.98
C ALA A 42 0.11 -16.06 21.49
N ILE A 43 -0.57 -15.26 20.67
CA ILE A 43 -0.01 -14.00 20.15
C ILE A 43 0.17 -13.02 21.31
N THR A 44 1.42 -12.65 21.58
CA THR A 44 1.78 -11.68 22.65
C THR A 44 2.35 -10.39 22.12
N PHE A 45 2.83 -10.41 20.88
CA PHE A 45 3.42 -9.25 20.23
C PHE A 45 2.81 -9.04 18.84
N TRP A 46 2.45 -7.78 18.57
CA TRP A 46 1.90 -7.33 17.31
C TRP A 46 2.39 -5.91 17.01
N SER A 47 3.25 -5.75 16.02
CA SER A 47 3.85 -4.47 15.67
C SER A 47 2.82 -3.57 14.99
N THR A 48 2.51 -2.41 15.56
CA THR A 48 1.68 -1.39 14.92
C THR A 48 2.49 -0.39 14.08
N SER A 49 3.81 -0.38 14.25
CA SER A 49 4.71 0.54 13.54
C SER A 49 5.19 0.01 12.20
N HIS A 50 5.25 -1.32 12.01
CA HIS A 50 5.75 -1.89 10.77
C HIS A 50 4.73 -1.75 9.63
N PRO A 51 5.14 -1.30 8.42
CA PRO A 51 4.24 -1.08 7.29
C PRO A 51 3.33 -2.26 6.95
N ILE A 52 3.85 -3.49 7.00
CA ILE A 52 3.05 -4.69 6.64
C ILE A 52 1.90 -4.99 7.62
N MET A 53 1.95 -4.42 8.82
CA MET A 53 0.99 -4.68 9.90
C MET A 53 -0.04 -3.55 10.05
N GLN A 54 0.08 -2.46 9.28
CA GLN A 54 -0.83 -1.33 9.36
C GLN A 54 -2.27 -1.75 9.08
N HIS A 55 -3.19 -1.42 10.00
CA HIS A 55 -4.61 -1.78 9.92
C HIS A 55 -4.90 -3.29 9.89
N VAL A 56 -3.93 -4.15 10.21
CA VAL A 56 -4.16 -5.59 10.34
C VAL A 56 -4.57 -5.90 11.79
N PRO A 57 -5.82 -6.34 12.05
CA PRO A 57 -6.27 -6.70 13.38
C PRO A 57 -5.61 -8.00 13.86
N GLY A 58 -4.89 -7.94 14.99
CA GLY A 58 -4.21 -9.11 15.58
C GLY A 58 -5.09 -9.98 16.49
N GLY A 59 -6.14 -9.42 17.09
CA GLY A 59 -6.90 -10.06 18.17
C GLY A 59 -7.76 -11.27 17.77
N GLU A 60 -7.96 -11.51 16.48
CA GLU A 60 -8.80 -12.60 15.97
C GLU A 60 -8.00 -13.75 15.33
N LEU A 61 -6.68 -13.61 15.23
CA LEU A 61 -5.82 -14.60 14.61
C LEU A 61 -5.64 -15.79 15.56
N SER A 62 -6.01 -16.97 15.09
CA SER A 62 -5.78 -18.25 15.76
C SER A 62 -4.90 -19.12 14.87
N ILE A 63 -3.81 -19.62 15.45
CA ILE A 63 -2.83 -20.47 14.80
C ILE A 63 -2.85 -21.81 15.52
N GLU A 64 -3.03 -22.90 14.78
CA GLU A 64 -3.02 -24.25 15.32
C GLU A 64 -1.59 -24.68 15.66
N SER A 65 -0.64 -24.40 14.77
CA SER A 65 0.78 -24.69 15.01
C SER A 65 1.71 -23.74 14.27
N ALA A 66 2.89 -23.49 14.86
CA ALA A 66 3.96 -22.69 14.27
C ALA A 66 5.33 -23.33 14.57
N ASN A 67 6.32 -23.10 13.71
CA ASN A 67 7.68 -23.58 13.96
C ASN A 67 8.40 -22.68 14.97
N ARG A 68 9.06 -23.28 15.96
CA ARG A 68 10.03 -22.62 16.84
C ARG A 68 11.26 -22.28 16.02
N ILE A 69 11.52 -20.98 15.87
CA ILE A 69 12.59 -20.44 15.04
C ILE A 69 13.31 -19.33 15.81
N ASP A 70 14.63 -19.28 15.68
CA ASP A 70 15.42 -18.11 16.06
C ASP A 70 15.31 -17.05 14.95
N SER A 71 14.93 -15.83 15.29
CA SER A 71 14.77 -14.75 14.31
C SER A 71 16.08 -14.37 13.63
N GLN A 72 17.23 -14.63 14.26
CA GLN A 72 18.56 -14.26 13.73
C GLN A 72 18.59 -12.79 13.26
N SER A 73 18.80 -12.56 11.95
CA SER A 73 18.86 -11.24 11.32
C SER A 73 17.50 -10.68 10.89
N PHE A 74 16.41 -11.42 11.06
CA PHE A 74 15.07 -10.94 10.77
C PHE A 74 14.50 -10.15 11.95
N ALA A 75 13.80 -9.06 11.65
CA ALA A 75 13.01 -8.34 12.62
C ALA A 75 11.65 -9.03 12.82
N VAL A 76 11.24 -9.20 14.06
CA VAL A 76 9.95 -9.79 14.41
C VAL A 76 8.87 -8.72 14.37
N VAL A 77 7.76 -8.98 13.66
CA VAL A 77 6.61 -8.05 13.57
C VAL A 77 5.33 -8.61 14.18
N ALA A 78 5.25 -9.94 14.36
CA ALA A 78 4.28 -10.60 15.22
C ALA A 78 4.92 -11.81 15.88
N GLY A 79 4.59 -12.09 17.14
CA GLY A 79 5.24 -13.15 17.91
C GLY A 79 4.39 -13.69 19.05
N SER A 80 4.72 -14.91 19.47
CA SER A 80 4.28 -15.49 20.74
C SER A 80 5.39 -15.39 21.79
N LYS A 81 5.18 -15.97 22.98
CA LYS A 81 6.25 -16.09 23.98
C LYS A 81 7.35 -17.06 23.55
N GLU A 82 6.99 -18.04 22.73
CA GLU A 82 7.82 -19.18 22.37
C GLU A 82 8.56 -19.00 21.05
N THR A 83 7.93 -18.32 20.08
CA THR A 83 8.47 -18.20 18.72
C THR A 83 7.94 -16.95 18.01
N PRO A 84 8.74 -16.34 17.12
CA PRO A 84 8.22 -15.37 16.16
C PRO A 84 7.18 -16.03 15.24
N LEU A 85 6.13 -15.28 14.90
CA LEU A 85 5.03 -15.73 14.03
C LEU A 85 5.15 -15.12 12.64
N ILE A 86 5.49 -13.84 12.58
CA ILE A 86 5.74 -13.09 11.35
C ILE A 86 7.05 -12.32 11.51
N MET A 87 7.94 -12.49 10.55
CA MET A 87 9.26 -11.87 10.53
C MET A 87 9.57 -11.22 9.19
N VAL A 88 10.47 -10.23 9.21
CA VAL A 88 10.85 -9.44 8.04
C VAL A 88 12.35 -9.22 7.94
N SER A 89 12.87 -9.06 6.74
CA SER A 89 14.23 -8.61 6.46
C SER A 89 14.20 -7.54 5.38
N ASP A 90 15.07 -6.54 5.43
CA ASP A 90 15.07 -5.42 4.46
C ASP A 90 15.99 -5.64 3.25
N LYS A 91 17.02 -6.49 3.35
CA LYS A 91 18.08 -6.61 2.33
C LYS A 91 18.37 -8.07 1.95
N PRO A 92 17.70 -8.61 0.92
CA PRO A 92 16.53 -8.04 0.22
C PRO A 92 15.25 -8.17 1.05
N ARG A 93 14.21 -7.41 0.67
CA ARG A 93 12.93 -7.43 1.40
C ARG A 93 12.30 -8.82 1.43
N ARG A 94 12.11 -9.38 2.62
CA ARG A 94 11.48 -10.69 2.80
C ARG A 94 10.45 -10.61 3.91
N VAL A 95 9.36 -11.33 3.74
CA VAL A 95 8.36 -11.58 4.78
C VAL A 95 8.23 -13.08 4.94
N MET A 96 8.26 -13.56 6.19
CA MET A 96 8.21 -14.98 6.51
C MET A 96 7.15 -15.21 7.57
N LEU A 97 6.23 -16.13 7.29
CA LEU A 97 5.28 -16.67 8.27
C LEU A 97 5.83 -18.01 8.78
N THR A 98 5.96 -18.17 10.09
CA THR A 98 6.49 -19.41 10.69
C THR A 98 5.42 -20.49 10.88
N PHE A 99 4.18 -20.17 10.55
CA PHE A 99 3.02 -21.05 10.54
C PHE A 99 2.46 -21.18 9.12
N ASP A 100 1.77 -22.28 8.89
CA ASP A 100 1.09 -22.55 7.62
C ASP A 100 -0.27 -21.85 7.59
N LEU A 101 -0.63 -21.26 6.44
CA LEU A 101 -1.94 -20.63 6.27
C LEU A 101 -3.09 -21.62 6.49
N SER A 102 -2.94 -22.88 6.06
CA SER A 102 -3.95 -23.92 6.26
C SER A 102 -4.14 -24.35 7.72
N SER A 103 -3.16 -24.07 8.57
CA SER A 103 -3.17 -24.38 10.01
C SER A 103 -3.44 -23.12 10.85
N SER A 104 -4.15 -22.16 10.26
CA SER A 104 -4.58 -20.94 10.92
C SER A 104 -5.93 -20.49 10.38
N ASN A 105 -6.64 -19.65 11.12
CA ASN A 105 -7.82 -18.98 10.58
C ASN A 105 -7.47 -17.72 9.77
N PHE A 106 -6.18 -17.37 9.62
CA PHE A 106 -5.77 -16.07 9.06
C PHE A 106 -6.41 -15.78 7.70
N PRO A 107 -6.38 -16.71 6.71
CA PRO A 107 -6.98 -16.45 5.39
C PRO A 107 -8.48 -16.15 5.42
N LEU A 108 -9.18 -16.52 6.50
CA LEU A 108 -10.61 -16.31 6.69
C LEU A 108 -10.92 -14.97 7.39
N LYS A 109 -9.90 -14.25 7.84
CA LYS A 109 -10.04 -12.97 8.56
C LYS A 109 -9.87 -11.79 7.61
N SER A 110 -10.56 -10.69 7.92
CA SER A 110 -10.44 -9.42 7.20
C SER A 110 -9.00 -8.86 7.23
N GLY A 111 -8.21 -9.22 8.24
CA GLY A 111 -6.81 -8.82 8.31
C GLY A 111 -5.91 -9.43 7.24
N PHE A 112 -6.24 -10.60 6.68
CA PHE A 112 -5.39 -11.25 5.69
C PHE A 112 -5.28 -10.48 4.36
N PRO A 113 -6.38 -10.04 3.70
CA PRO A 113 -6.25 -9.24 2.48
C PRO A 113 -5.50 -7.91 2.72
N ILE A 114 -5.74 -7.25 3.87
CA ILE A 114 -5.02 -6.02 4.26
C ILE A 114 -3.52 -6.30 4.43
N PHE A 115 -3.18 -7.39 5.12
CA PHE A 115 -1.79 -7.83 5.28
C PHE A 115 -1.12 -8.08 3.93
N MET A 116 -1.79 -8.81 3.03
CA MET A 116 -1.26 -9.12 1.70
C MET A 116 -1.02 -7.84 0.88
N GLU A 117 -1.97 -6.90 0.90
CA GLU A 117 -1.82 -5.59 0.27
C GLU A 117 -0.61 -4.84 0.82
N ASN A 118 -0.49 -4.75 2.15
CA ASN A 118 0.64 -4.05 2.77
C ASN A 118 1.99 -4.71 2.46
N VAL A 119 2.06 -6.04 2.40
CA VAL A 119 3.27 -6.79 2.03
C VAL A 119 3.68 -6.47 0.60
N LEU A 120 2.73 -6.51 -0.35
CA LEU A 120 3.00 -6.20 -1.75
C LEU A 120 3.41 -4.73 -1.93
N ALA A 121 2.73 -3.80 -1.25
CA ALA A 121 3.09 -2.39 -1.23
C ALA A 121 4.48 -2.18 -0.64
N TRP A 122 4.82 -2.85 0.45
CA TRP A 122 6.14 -2.77 1.08
C TRP A 122 7.23 -3.36 0.19
N PHE A 123 6.99 -4.45 -0.54
CA PHE A 123 7.92 -4.95 -1.55
C PHE A 123 8.15 -3.95 -2.69
N ASN A 124 7.15 -3.14 -3.01
CA ASN A 124 7.24 -2.12 -4.06
C ASN A 124 7.66 -0.74 -3.54
N ARG A 125 7.88 -0.51 -2.23
CA ARG A 125 8.27 0.81 -1.69
C ARG A 125 9.61 1.36 -2.19
N GLU A 126 10.47 0.51 -2.77
CA GLU A 126 11.70 0.98 -3.47
C GLU A 126 11.42 1.41 -4.92
N GLN A 127 10.26 1.07 -5.46
CA GLN A 127 9.74 1.56 -6.75
C GLN A 127 8.84 2.79 -6.57
N VAL A 128 8.92 3.51 -5.45
CA VAL A 128 8.29 4.84 -5.38
C VAL A 128 9.02 5.68 -6.41
N ALA A 129 8.33 5.98 -7.51
CA ALA A 129 8.89 6.77 -8.58
C ALA A 129 9.41 8.08 -7.99
N LEU A 130 10.66 8.44 -8.29
CA LEU A 130 11.21 9.72 -7.87
C LEU A 130 10.36 10.82 -8.50
N ASN A 131 9.66 11.60 -7.68
CA ASN A 131 8.84 12.68 -8.19
C ASN A 131 9.70 13.91 -8.47
N HIS A 132 9.64 14.44 -9.68
CA HIS A 132 10.35 15.65 -10.08
C HIS A 132 9.43 16.65 -10.78
N SER A 133 9.73 17.93 -10.66
CA SER A 133 9.18 18.94 -11.57
C SER A 133 9.92 18.87 -12.92
N PRO A 134 9.30 19.30 -14.03
CA PRO A 134 9.98 19.35 -15.31
C PRO A 134 11.28 20.15 -15.25
N GLY A 135 12.30 19.66 -15.95
CA GLY A 135 13.64 20.24 -15.97
C GLY A 135 14.73 19.18 -15.80
N ILE A 136 15.85 19.58 -15.18
CA ILE A 136 17.00 18.70 -14.98
C ILE A 136 16.75 17.78 -13.79
N VAL A 137 16.85 16.47 -14.01
CA VAL A 137 16.73 15.43 -13.00
C VAL A 137 18.10 14.82 -12.74
N GLU A 138 18.50 14.76 -11.46
CA GLU A 138 19.72 14.10 -11.02
C GLU A 138 19.40 12.77 -10.33
N LEU A 139 19.95 11.68 -10.85
CA LEU A 139 19.81 10.35 -10.29
C LEU A 139 21.11 9.90 -9.63
N ALA A 140 21.03 9.43 -8.39
CA ALA A 140 22.15 8.82 -7.66
C ALA A 140 22.49 7.39 -8.16
N LEU A 141 22.39 7.19 -9.48
CA LEU A 141 22.77 6.01 -10.23
C LEU A 141 23.79 6.44 -11.28
N PRO A 142 25.05 6.02 -11.25
CA PRO A 142 26.01 6.33 -12.30
C PRO A 142 25.68 5.57 -13.59
N ASP A 143 25.92 6.19 -14.75
CA ASP A 143 25.83 5.52 -16.06
C ASP A 143 24.47 4.84 -16.35
N ALA A 144 23.37 5.37 -15.83
CA ALA A 144 22.05 4.78 -15.99
C ALA A 144 21.46 5.11 -17.38
N GLN A 145 20.88 4.11 -18.04
CA GLN A 145 20.14 4.34 -19.28
C GLN A 145 18.74 4.85 -18.96
N VAL A 146 18.45 6.08 -19.39
CA VAL A 146 17.15 6.72 -19.15
C VAL A 146 16.22 6.50 -20.34
N ARG A 147 14.97 6.12 -20.07
CA ARG A 147 13.90 5.96 -21.06
C ARG A 147 12.64 6.69 -20.61
N ASP A 148 11.91 7.23 -21.56
CA ASP A 148 10.56 7.78 -21.35
C ASP A 148 9.51 6.65 -21.22
N GLY A 149 8.25 7.00 -20.94
CA GLY A 149 7.12 6.09 -20.73
C GLY A 149 6.77 5.29 -21.98
N ASP A 150 7.11 5.82 -23.15
CA ASP A 150 7.02 5.14 -24.45
C ASP A 150 8.23 4.24 -24.75
N GLY A 151 9.18 4.13 -23.81
CA GLY A 151 10.39 3.32 -23.94
C GLY A 151 11.50 3.98 -24.78
N LYS A 152 11.32 5.22 -25.24
CA LYS A 152 12.31 5.98 -26.02
C LYS A 152 13.47 6.40 -25.13
N SER A 153 14.71 6.15 -25.59
CA SER A 153 15.93 6.54 -24.86
C SER A 153 16.06 8.06 -24.80
N ILE A 154 16.29 8.59 -23.60
CA ILE A 154 16.52 10.02 -23.36
C ILE A 154 18.03 10.23 -23.16
N PRO A 155 18.63 11.25 -23.81
CA PRO A 155 20.03 11.59 -23.57
C PRO A 155 20.28 11.88 -22.10
N SER A 156 21.30 11.22 -21.54
CA SER A 156 21.68 11.36 -20.14
C SER A 156 23.20 11.46 -20.03
N ASP A 157 23.68 12.38 -19.21
CA ASP A 157 25.11 12.62 -18.96
C ASP A 157 25.52 12.16 -17.56
N ARG A 158 26.80 11.79 -17.42
CA ARG A 158 27.39 11.50 -16.12
C ARG A 158 28.02 12.75 -15.53
N GLN A 159 27.56 13.15 -14.36
CA GLN A 159 28.15 14.26 -13.60
C GLN A 159 28.36 13.86 -12.14
N LEU A 160 29.61 13.93 -11.65
CA LEU A 160 29.97 13.64 -10.25
C LEU A 160 29.48 12.26 -9.73
N GLY A 161 29.43 11.25 -10.60
CA GLY A 161 28.95 9.90 -10.23
C GLY A 161 27.42 9.76 -10.17
N LYS A 162 26.70 10.76 -10.66
CA LYS A 162 25.25 10.74 -10.88
C LYS A 162 24.94 10.73 -12.36
N THR A 163 23.77 10.23 -12.73
CA THR A 163 23.19 10.38 -14.07
C THR A 163 22.29 11.61 -14.07
N VAL A 164 22.46 12.48 -15.06
CA VAL A 164 21.70 13.71 -15.22
C VAL A 164 20.99 13.68 -16.57
N PHE A 165 19.69 13.97 -16.59
CA PHE A 165 18.92 14.05 -17.83
C PHE A 165 17.88 15.17 -17.78
N SER A 166 17.43 15.62 -18.95
CA SER A 166 16.41 16.68 -19.06
C SER A 166 15.04 16.05 -19.30
N ALA A 167 14.11 16.24 -18.36
CA ALA A 167 12.72 15.85 -18.47
C ALA A 167 11.84 17.09 -18.61
N ASN A 168 11.77 17.64 -19.83
CA ASN A 168 11.04 18.89 -20.09
C ASN A 168 9.53 18.68 -20.21
N GLU A 169 9.10 17.43 -20.39
CA GLU A 169 7.71 17.05 -20.52
C GLU A 169 7.27 16.27 -19.27
N PRO A 170 6.03 16.48 -18.78
CA PRO A 170 5.48 15.67 -17.71
C PRO A 170 5.23 14.25 -18.21
N GLY A 171 5.68 13.25 -17.46
CA GLY A 171 5.66 11.87 -17.92
C GLY A 171 6.28 10.90 -16.92
N LEU A 172 6.20 9.61 -17.23
CA LEU A 172 6.88 8.57 -16.47
C LEU A 172 8.18 8.23 -17.19
N TYR A 173 9.31 8.34 -16.49
CA TYR A 173 10.62 7.93 -16.98
C TYR A 173 11.11 6.73 -16.19
N SER A 174 12.06 5.99 -16.76
CA SER A 174 12.73 4.88 -16.11
C SER A 174 14.23 4.97 -16.34
N ALA A 175 15.01 4.63 -15.32
CA ALA A 175 16.45 4.59 -15.38
C ALA A 175 16.93 3.20 -14.93
N ALA A 176 17.73 2.56 -15.77
CA ALA A 176 18.25 1.23 -15.51
C ALA A 176 19.79 1.25 -15.48
N GLN A 177 20.37 0.62 -14.46
CA GLN A 177 21.79 0.33 -14.36
C GLN A 177 21.95 -1.10 -13.83
N ASP A 178 22.40 -2.02 -14.67
CA ASP A 178 22.49 -3.46 -14.37
C ASP A 178 21.18 -4.03 -13.82
N ASP A 179 21.14 -4.45 -12.55
CA ASP A 179 19.96 -5.00 -11.86
C ASP A 179 19.18 -3.92 -11.08
N ASN A 180 19.66 -2.67 -11.10
CA ASN A 180 19.07 -1.54 -10.40
C ASN A 180 18.15 -0.76 -11.34
N PHE A 181 16.88 -0.60 -10.94
CA PHE A 181 15.85 0.01 -11.76
C PHE A 181 15.07 1.03 -10.94
N VAL A 182 15.00 2.26 -11.46
CA VAL A 182 14.30 3.37 -10.82
C VAL A 182 13.29 3.94 -11.79
N HIS A 183 12.06 4.11 -11.30
CA HIS A 183 11.05 4.89 -12.00
C HIS A 183 11.14 6.35 -11.53
N ILE A 184 10.83 7.28 -12.42
CA ILE A 184 10.81 8.72 -12.15
C ILE A 184 9.49 9.23 -12.69
N ALA A 185 8.71 9.92 -11.87
CA ALA A 185 7.48 10.56 -12.30
C ALA A 185 7.69 12.07 -12.35
N VAL A 186 7.57 12.65 -13.53
CA VAL A 186 7.74 14.09 -13.73
C VAL A 186 6.36 14.73 -13.84
N ASN A 187 6.03 15.63 -12.92
CA ASN A 187 4.69 16.23 -12.81
C ASN A 187 4.78 17.76 -12.71
N LEU A 188 3.86 18.45 -13.41
CA LEU A 188 3.67 19.90 -13.30
C LEU A 188 3.12 20.31 -11.92
N ALA A 189 2.42 19.41 -11.23
CA ALA A 189 1.77 19.69 -9.96
C ALA A 189 2.74 19.47 -8.78
N ASN A 190 2.88 20.51 -7.95
CA ASN A 190 3.60 20.42 -6.67
C ASN A 190 2.86 19.44 -5.72
N PRO A 191 3.54 18.44 -5.13
CA PRO A 191 2.94 17.53 -4.13
C PRO A 191 2.34 18.24 -2.91
N ASP A 192 2.79 19.44 -2.55
CA ASP A 192 2.18 20.25 -1.48
C ASP A 192 0.74 20.67 -1.81
N LEU A 193 0.42 20.81 -3.11
CA LEU A 193 -0.92 21.12 -3.57
C LEU A 193 -1.79 19.86 -3.72
N SER A 194 -1.18 18.71 -4.05
CA SER A 194 -1.90 17.44 -4.26
C SER A 194 -2.12 16.64 -2.97
N ASN A 195 -1.41 16.94 -1.88
CA ASN A 195 -1.58 16.25 -0.61
C ASN A 195 -2.78 16.82 0.17
N ILE A 196 -3.96 16.34 -0.19
CA ILE A 196 -5.25 16.73 0.41
C ILE A 196 -5.33 16.51 1.93
N ASN A 197 -4.47 15.64 2.49
CA ASN A 197 -4.38 15.43 3.94
C ASN A 197 -3.48 16.45 4.66
N ARG A 198 -2.67 17.24 3.95
CA ARG A 198 -1.82 18.31 4.50
C ARG A 198 -2.17 19.71 4.02
N SER A 199 -3.00 19.87 3.00
CA SER A 199 -3.39 21.19 2.50
C SER A 199 -4.38 21.85 3.46
N ILE A 200 -3.85 22.65 4.37
CA ILE A 200 -4.65 23.59 5.15
C ILE A 200 -5.06 24.70 4.19
N PHE A 201 -6.34 24.75 3.81
CA PHE A 201 -6.87 25.92 3.08
C PHE A 201 -6.72 27.13 4.00
N THR A 202 -5.67 27.93 3.80
CA THR A 202 -5.54 29.24 4.44
C THR A 202 -6.49 30.18 3.72
N SER A 203 -7.76 30.11 4.11
CA SER A 203 -8.80 31.02 3.63
C SER A 203 -8.51 32.42 4.15
N THR A 204 -7.87 33.25 3.31
CA THR A 204 -7.87 34.70 3.50
C THR A 204 -8.18 35.39 2.17
N ALA A 205 -9.33 35.08 1.62
CA ALA A 205 -10.00 35.97 0.68
C ALA A 205 -11.45 36.06 1.12
N THR A 206 -11.74 37.05 1.97
CA THR A 206 -13.11 37.46 2.26
C THR A 206 -13.66 38.10 0.99
N VAL A 207 -14.12 37.27 0.06
CA VAL A 207 -14.95 37.73 -1.05
C VAL A 207 -16.19 38.33 -0.41
N PRO A 208 -16.58 39.58 -0.76
CA PRO A 208 -17.81 40.16 -0.25
C PRO A 208 -18.95 39.22 -0.63
N ARG A 209 -19.54 38.59 0.39
CA ARG A 209 -20.73 37.76 0.26
C ARG A 209 -21.83 38.69 -0.26
N ARG A 210 -22.01 38.74 -1.58
CA ARG A 210 -23.22 39.28 -2.18
C ARG A 210 -24.35 38.59 -1.43
N SER A 211 -25.20 39.36 -0.75
CA SER A 211 -26.35 38.84 -0.05
C SER A 211 -27.27 38.21 -1.08
N ALA A 212 -27.04 36.92 -1.29
CA ALA A 212 -27.81 36.14 -2.21
C ALA A 212 -29.10 35.76 -1.47
N TRP A 213 -29.98 36.75 -1.34
CA TRP A 213 -31.31 36.64 -0.72
C TRP A 213 -32.15 35.55 -1.43
N PHE A 214 -31.77 35.17 -2.66
CA PHE A 214 -32.39 34.14 -3.48
C PHE A 214 -31.61 32.81 -3.53
N HIS A 215 -30.89 32.42 -2.48
CA HIS A 215 -30.31 31.07 -2.34
C HIS A 215 -31.12 30.20 -1.36
N ARG A 216 -32.45 30.18 -1.47
CA ARG A 216 -33.18 28.97 -1.09
C ARG A 216 -33.21 28.11 -2.35
N GLU A 217 -32.48 27.02 -2.28
CA GLU A 217 -32.24 26.10 -3.38
C GLU A 217 -33.60 25.66 -3.97
N LEU A 218 -33.75 25.76 -5.30
CA LEU A 218 -35.01 25.51 -6.03
C LEU A 218 -35.70 24.19 -5.65
N TRP A 219 -34.93 23.19 -5.23
CA TRP A 219 -35.45 21.90 -4.77
C TRP A 219 -36.39 22.04 -3.57
N PHE A 220 -36.21 23.03 -2.68
CA PHE A 220 -37.10 23.24 -1.54
C PHE A 220 -38.51 23.62 -1.98
N TYR A 221 -38.62 24.46 -3.02
CA TYR A 221 -39.91 24.82 -3.61
C TYR A 221 -40.54 23.65 -4.37
N MET A 222 -39.74 22.82 -5.04
CA MET A 222 -40.21 21.60 -5.69
C MET A 222 -40.69 20.54 -4.68
N LEU A 223 -40.00 20.41 -3.54
CA LEU A 223 -40.42 19.51 -2.46
C LEU A 223 -41.74 20.00 -1.84
N LEU A 224 -41.85 21.31 -1.57
CA LEU A 224 -43.06 21.90 -1.03
C LEU A 224 -44.26 21.73 -1.97
N SER A 225 -44.07 21.94 -3.28
CA SER A 225 -45.13 21.74 -4.26
C SER A 225 -45.57 20.27 -4.35
N ALA A 226 -44.63 19.33 -4.28
CA ALA A 226 -44.95 17.89 -4.24
C ALA A 226 -45.80 17.52 -3.02
N VAL A 227 -45.49 18.06 -1.83
CA VAL A 227 -46.27 17.83 -0.60
C VAL A 227 -47.68 18.42 -0.71
N VAL A 228 -47.82 19.61 -1.30
CA VAL A 228 -49.14 20.23 -1.52
C VAL A 228 -49.98 19.39 -2.50
N LEU A 229 -49.39 18.90 -3.59
CA LEU A 229 -50.08 18.04 -4.56
C LEU A 229 -50.56 16.74 -3.92
N LEU A 230 -49.71 16.08 -3.12
CA LEU A 230 -50.07 14.90 -2.34
C LEU A 230 -51.23 15.17 -1.37
N GLY A 231 -51.22 16.33 -0.70
CA GLY A 231 -52.30 16.73 0.20
C GLY A 231 -53.62 16.98 -0.52
N ILE A 232 -53.57 17.58 -1.71
CA ILE A 232 -54.74 17.78 -2.56
C ILE A 232 -55.30 16.44 -3.03
N GLU A 233 -54.43 15.55 -3.53
CA GLU A 233 -54.81 14.21 -3.99
C GLU A 233 -55.45 13.40 -2.86
N TRP A 234 -54.86 13.42 -1.67
CA TRP A 234 -55.43 12.79 -0.48
C TRP A 234 -56.82 13.35 -0.17
N PHE A 235 -56.99 14.67 -0.22
CA PHE A 235 -58.26 15.32 0.08
C PHE A 235 -59.33 15.01 -0.97
N THR A 236 -58.97 14.96 -2.26
CA THR A 236 -59.90 14.56 -3.34
C THR A 236 -60.27 13.09 -3.23
N TYR A 237 -59.30 12.22 -2.91
CA TYR A 237 -59.54 10.80 -2.64
C TYR A 237 -60.51 10.61 -1.47
N GLN A 238 -60.30 11.33 -0.36
CA GLN A 238 -61.14 11.22 0.83
C GLN A 238 -62.56 11.79 0.61
N ARG A 239 -62.74 12.72 -0.33
CA ARG A 239 -64.06 13.25 -0.71
C ARG A 239 -64.79 12.45 -1.77
N GLY A 240 -64.21 11.35 -2.28
CA GLY A 240 -64.87 10.45 -3.23
C GLY A 240 -65.25 11.13 -4.55
N ILE A 241 -64.59 12.23 -4.91
CA ILE A 241 -64.80 12.90 -6.19
C ILE A 241 -63.87 12.21 -7.20
N THR A 242 -64.34 11.11 -7.77
CA THR A 242 -63.74 10.53 -8.97
C THR A 242 -64.11 11.42 -10.16
N LEU A 243 -63.10 12.02 -10.78
CA LEU A 243 -63.16 12.47 -12.17
C LEU A 243 -62.80 11.28 -13.07
#